data_AF-A0A6G8PY77-F1
#
_entry.id   AF-A0A6G8PY77-F1
#
_cell.length_a   1.000
_cell.length_b   1.000
_cell.length_c   1.000
_cell.angle_alpha   90.00
_cell.angle_beta   90.00
_cell.angle_gamma   90.00
#
_symmetry.space_group_name_H-M   'P 1'
#
loop_
_entity.id
_entity.type
_entity.pdbx_description
1 polymer ?
#
loop_
_entity_poly.entity_id
_entity_poly.type
_entity_poly.pdbx_seq_one_letter_code
_entity_poly.pdbx_strand_id
1 'polypeptide(L)' 'MDETMLRVGNVGSEADLEAVRDALDEIGADYEHVDSEPNEDSYPQTAYFQIQSGLTEDADNILEKLSEERGLDAEIL' A
#
# COMPACT_ATOMS: atom_id res chain seq x y z
N MET A 1 -3.55 -5.82 19.59
CA MET A 1 -3.52 -4.81 18.54
C MET A 1 -3.64 -5.62 17.29
N ASP A 2 -4.77 -5.51 16.61
CA ASP A 2 -5.06 -6.30 15.43
C ASP A 2 -4.41 -5.58 14.24
N GLU A 3 -3.53 -6.27 13.52
CA GLU A 3 -2.79 -5.77 12.38
C GLU A 3 -3.27 -6.55 11.15
N THR A 4 -3.38 -5.87 10.00
CA THR A 4 -3.76 -6.48 8.72
C THR A 4 -2.71 -6.14 7.67
N MET A 5 -2.67 -6.91 6.58
CA MET A 5 -1.62 -6.76 5.57
C MET A 5 -2.20 -6.13 4.31
N LEU A 6 -1.68 -4.97 3.94
CA LEU A 6 -1.93 -4.31 2.67
C LEU A 6 -0.92 -4.80 1.62
N ARG A 7 -1.42 -5.36 0.53
CA ARG A 7 -0.66 -5.72 -0.67
C ARG A 7 -0.89 -4.66 -1.74
N VAL A 8 0.18 -4.11 -2.29
CA VAL A 8 0.14 -3.13 -3.40
C VAL A 8 0.92 -3.66 -4.59
N GLY A 9 0.22 -4.17 -5.58
CA GLY A 9 0.74 -4.60 -6.87
C GLY A 9 0.84 -3.47 -7.90
N ASN A 10 1.50 -3.78 -9.01
CA ASN A 10 1.71 -2.87 -10.14
C ASN A 10 2.48 -1.58 -9.78
N VAL A 11 3.29 -1.62 -8.72
CA VAL A 11 4.20 -0.54 -8.36
C VAL A 11 5.25 -0.46 -9.46
N GLY A 12 5.24 0.61 -10.26
CA GLY A 12 6.14 0.79 -11.40
C GLY A 12 7.38 1.62 -11.07
N SER A 13 7.38 2.28 -9.91
CA SER A 13 8.42 3.21 -9.49
C SER A 13 8.38 3.49 -7.99
N GLU A 14 9.45 4.07 -7.46
CA GLU A 14 9.49 4.55 -6.08
C GLU A 14 8.45 5.64 -5.81
N ALA A 15 8.08 6.44 -6.82
CA ALA A 15 7.01 7.43 -6.71
C ALA A 15 5.63 6.80 -6.42
N ASP A 16 5.42 5.57 -6.88
CA ASP A 16 4.18 4.84 -6.59
C ASP A 16 4.17 4.34 -5.13
N LEU A 17 5.33 3.90 -4.60
CA LEU A 17 5.46 3.56 -3.18
C LEU A 17 5.29 4.78 -2.29
N GLU A 18 5.88 5.92 -2.69
CA GLU A 18 5.72 7.18 -1.96
C GLU A 18 4.27 7.61 -1.93
N ALA A 19 3.53 7.47 -3.04
CA ALA A 19 2.09 7.75 -3.07
C ALA A 19 1.29 6.85 -2.10
N VAL A 20 1.62 5.55 -2.00
CA VAL A 20 0.98 4.64 -1.04
C VAL A 20 1.23 5.11 0.39
N ARG A 21 2.48 5.46 0.71
CA ARG A 21 2.89 5.95 2.04
C ARG A 21 2.20 7.26 2.41
N ASP A 22 2.22 8.23 1.50
CA ASP A 22 1.53 9.52 1.67
C ASP A 22 0.04 9.33 1.93
N ALA A 23 -0.58 8.37 1.24
CA ALA A 23 -1.99 8.09 1.43
C ALA A 23 -2.25 7.42 2.79
N LEU A 24 -1.43 6.46 3.21
CA LEU A 24 -1.50 5.87 4.55
C LEU A 24 -1.28 6.92 5.66
N ASP A 25 -0.34 7.85 5.46
CA ASP A 25 -0.11 8.97 6.38
C ASP A 25 -1.31 9.95 6.42
N GLU A 26 -2.04 10.15 5.30
CA GLU A 26 -3.25 11.00 5.23
C GLU A 26 -4.38 10.49 6.14
N ILE A 27 -4.53 9.17 6.28
CA ILE A 27 -5.50 8.55 7.19
C ILE A 27 -4.94 8.33 8.61
N GLY A 28 -3.68 8.68 8.85
CA GLY A 28 -3.01 8.46 10.12
C GLY A 28 -2.79 6.98 10.43
N ALA A 29 -2.58 6.16 9.40
CA ALA A 29 -2.26 4.76 9.57
C ALA A 29 -0.81 4.59 10.03
N ASP A 30 -0.62 3.86 11.13
CA ASP A 30 0.67 3.23 11.38
C ASP A 30 0.85 2.08 10.40
N TYR A 31 1.90 2.15 9.58
CA TYR A 31 2.27 1.12 8.61
C TYR A 31 3.74 0.72 8.73
N GLU A 32 4.03 -0.54 8.44
CA GLU A 32 5.39 -1.07 8.30
C GLU A 32 5.55 -1.73 6.93
N HIS A 33 6.58 -1.39 6.19
CA HIS A 33 6.90 -2.08 4.93
C HIS A 33 7.54 -3.43 5.23
N VAL A 34 6.93 -4.50 4.74
CA VAL A 34 7.28 -5.89 5.07
C VAL A 34 8.19 -6.49 4.01
N ASP A 35 7.81 -6.40 2.74
CA ASP A 35 8.54 -7.04 1.64
C ASP A 35 8.16 -6.41 0.28
N SER A 36 8.90 -6.77 -0.77
CA SER A 36 8.59 -6.41 -2.15
C SER A 36 9.03 -7.51 -3.11
N GLU A 37 8.09 -8.04 -3.89
CA GLU A 37 8.34 -9.07 -4.89
C GLU A 37 8.33 -8.48 -6.30
N PRO A 38 9.30 -8.80 -7.18
CA PRO A 38 10.35 -9.82 -7.02
C PRO A 38 11.57 -9.40 -6.18
N ASN A 39 11.80 -8.09 -6.01
CA ASN A 39 12.75 -7.46 -5.08
C ASN A 39 12.53 -5.92 -5.07
N GLU A 40 13.15 -5.20 -4.14
CA GLU A 40 13.02 -3.74 -3.99
C GLU A 40 13.67 -2.92 -5.14
N ASP A 41 14.47 -3.56 -6.00
CA ASP A 41 15.24 -2.92 -7.08
C ASP A 41 14.63 -3.16 -8.48
N SER A 42 13.54 -3.93 -8.59
CA SER A 42 12.98 -4.34 -9.89
C SER A 42 11.49 -4.06 -9.99
N TYR A 43 11.14 -3.20 -10.95
CA TYR A 43 9.76 -2.88 -11.29
C TYR A 43 9.27 -3.62 -12.55
N PRO A 44 7.98 -3.96 -12.66
CA PRO A 44 6.94 -3.75 -11.67
C PRO A 44 7.08 -4.69 -10.47
N GLN A 45 6.81 -4.17 -9.27
CA GLN A 45 6.84 -4.93 -8.03
C GLN A 45 5.48 -4.97 -7.33
N THR A 46 5.35 -5.91 -6.41
CA THR A 46 4.27 -6.00 -5.44
C THR A 46 4.86 -5.75 -4.06
N ALA A 47 4.49 -4.64 -3.43
CA ALA A 47 4.92 -4.27 -2.09
C ALA A 47 3.90 -4.71 -1.04
N TYR A 48 4.39 -5.12 0.12
CA TYR A 48 3.58 -5.56 1.24
C TYR A 48 3.79 -4.61 2.41
N PHE A 49 2.69 -4.16 3.02
CA PHE A 49 2.68 -3.27 4.17
C PHE A 49 1.82 -3.89 5.26
N GLN A 50 2.27 -3.84 6.50
CA GLN A 50 1.47 -4.20 7.67
C GLN A 50 0.86 -2.92 8.22
N ILE A 51 -0.47 -2.86 8.31
CA ILE A 51 -1.22 -1.68 8.76
C ILE A 51 -2.11 -2.03 9.95
N GLN A 52 -2.51 -1.03 10.74
CA GLN A 52 -3.48 -1.24 11.81
C GLN A 52 -4.87 -1.59 11.25
N SER A 53 -5.46 -2.69 11.73
CA SER A 53 -6.77 -3.17 11.25
C SER A 53 -7.96 -2.25 11.59
N GLY A 54 -7.77 -1.27 12.48
CA GLY A 54 -8.79 -0.27 12.78
C GLY A 54 -9.07 0.73 11.65
N LEU A 55 -8.28 0.70 10.58
CA LEU A 55 -8.32 1.65 9.47
C LEU A 55 -8.76 1.01 8.16
N THR A 56 -9.31 -0.21 8.16
CA THR A 56 -9.71 -0.91 6.94
C THR A 56 -10.73 -0.13 6.09
N GLU A 57 -11.71 0.53 6.71
CA GLU A 57 -12.72 1.34 5.98
C GLU A 57 -12.11 2.60 5.32
N ASP A 58 -11.16 3.25 5.99
CA ASP A 58 -10.44 4.41 5.46
C ASP A 58 -9.39 3.99 4.42
N ALA A 59 -8.76 2.84 4.64
CA ALA A 59 -7.80 2.25 3.72
C ALA A 59 -8.47 1.92 2.39
N ASP A 60 -9.62 1.24 2.37
CA ASP A 60 -10.34 0.89 1.12
C ASP A 60 -10.56 2.11 0.19
N ASN A 61 -10.97 3.26 0.75
CA ASN A 61 -11.13 4.49 -0.03
C ASN A 61 -9.80 4.99 -0.63
N ILE A 62 -8.71 4.82 0.10
CA ILE A 62 -7.37 5.16 -0.36
C ILE A 62 -6.86 4.16 -1.40
N LEU A 63 -7.15 2.88 -1.26
CA LEU A 63 -6.80 1.85 -2.23
C LEU A 63 -7.48 2.13 -3.57
N GLU A 64 -8.77 2.49 -3.54
CA GLU A 64 -9.52 2.89 -4.74
C GLU A 64 -8.86 4.11 -5.41
N LYS A 65 -8.53 5.15 -4.64
CA LYS A 65 -7.86 6.35 -5.14
C LYS A 65 -6.49 6.05 -5.76
N LEU A 66 -5.66 5.23 -5.10
CA LEU A 66 -4.35 4.81 -5.63
C LEU A 66 -4.51 3.98 -6.92
N SER A 67 -5.55 3.15 -7.01
CA SER A 67 -5.86 2.40 -8.22
C SER A 67 -6.28 3.32 -9.36
N GLU A 68 -7.16 4.29 -9.11
CA GLU A 68 -7.62 5.23 -10.15
C GLU A 68 -6.55 6.23 -10.60
N GLU A 69 -5.78 6.80 -9.67
CA GLU A 69 -4.79 7.83 -9.99
C GLU A 69 -3.49 7.26 -10.56
N ARG A 70 -3.06 6.08 -10.09
CA ARG A 70 -1.75 5.50 -10.39
C ARG A 70 -1.82 4.14 -11.09
N GLY A 71 -3.00 3.53 -11.15
CA GLY A 71 -3.16 2.18 -11.71
C GLY A 71 -2.63 1.08 -10.79
N LEU A 72 -2.53 1.35 -9.48
CA LEU A 72 -2.03 0.38 -8.51
C LEU A 72 -3.09 -0.67 -8.17
N ASP A 73 -2.63 -1.88 -7.87
CA ASP A 73 -3.49 -3.01 -7.49
C ASP A 73 -3.37 -3.22 -5.98
N ALA A 74 -4.16 -2.48 -5.20
CA ALA A 74 -4.01 -2.42 -3.75
C ALA A 74 -5.15 -3.17 -3.05
N GLU A 75 -4.83 -4.10 -2.14
CA GLU A 75 -5.77 -5.01 -1.49
C GLU A 75 -5.36 -5.34 -0.04
N ILE A 76 -6.32 -5.44 0.87
CA ILE A 76 -6.10 -5.87 2.26
C ILE A 76 -6.30 -7.39 2.40
N LEU A 77 -5.37 -8.08 3.07
CA LEU A 77 -5.34 -9.53 3.32
C LEU A 77 -5.76 -9.92 4.75
#